data_AF-A0A5C4JDU4-F1
#
_entry.id   AF-A0A5C4JDU4-F1
#
_cell.length_a   1.000
_cell.length_b   1.000
_cell.length_c   1.000
_cell.angle_alpha   90.00
_cell.angle_beta   90.00
_cell.angle_gamma   90.00
#
_symmetry.space_group_name_H-M   'P 1'
#
loop_
_entity.id
_entity.type
_entity.pdbx_description
1 polymer ?
#
loop_
_entity_poly.entity_id
_entity_poly.type
_entity_poly.pdbx_seq_one_letter_code
_entity_poly.pdbx_strand_id
1 'polypeptide(L)'
;MTTPPGDGRSGGGTPGEEVPIASNDDVVRVRQLVRTAAAAAGLSLVDQTKIVTAASELARNTYAHGGGGTMRVEQAAGERGRRGVRVVFTDAGPGIADVERALGEGWTSGAGLGLGLSGARRLSDEFDLRSEPGKGTTVTVAKWGR
;
A
#
# COMPACT_ATOMS: atom_id res chain seq x y z
N MET A 1 18.47 -39.10 2.48
CA MET A 1 17.41 -38.49 3.30
C MET A 1 17.49 -37.00 3.05
N THR A 2 16.39 -36.43 2.57
CA THR A 2 16.26 -35.18 1.82
C THR A 2 16.42 -33.93 2.70
N THR A 3 17.24 -32.98 2.25
CA THR A 3 17.28 -31.59 2.72
C THR A 3 15.92 -30.92 2.49
N PRO A 4 15.35 -30.16 3.45
CA PRO A 4 14.12 -29.41 3.20
C PRO A 4 14.44 -28.16 2.34
N PRO A 5 13.47 -27.67 1.53
CA PRO A 5 13.69 -26.54 0.66
C PRO A 5 13.48 -25.20 1.39
N GLY A 6 14.49 -24.34 1.27
CA GLY A 6 14.39 -22.89 1.09
C GLY A 6 13.50 -22.07 2.02
N ASP A 7 14.10 -21.54 3.08
CA ASP A 7 13.60 -20.31 3.71
C ASP A 7 13.58 -19.19 2.67
N GLY A 8 12.38 -18.77 2.30
CA GLY A 8 12.12 -17.63 1.45
C GLY A 8 12.81 -16.40 2.03
N ARG A 9 13.87 -15.96 1.36
CA ARG A 9 14.70 -14.83 1.75
C ARG A 9 13.83 -13.66 2.16
N SER A 10 13.85 -13.33 3.45
CA SER A 10 13.40 -12.05 3.97
C SER A 10 14.20 -10.96 3.25
N GLY A 11 13.56 -10.25 2.33
CA GLY A 11 14.12 -9.06 1.71
C GLY A 11 14.32 -8.01 2.80
N GLY A 12 15.57 -7.87 3.26
CA GLY A 12 15.99 -6.83 4.19
C GLY A 12 15.86 -5.46 3.54
N GLY A 13 14.67 -4.86 3.62
CA GLY A 13 14.49 -3.43 3.46
C GLY A 13 14.91 -2.72 4.74
N THR A 14 15.63 -1.61 4.63
CA THR A 14 15.77 -0.66 5.75
C THR A 14 14.37 -0.26 6.21
N PRO A 15 14.06 -0.24 7.52
CA PRO A 15 12.75 0.16 8.00
C PRO A 15 12.39 1.54 7.43
N GLY A 16 11.38 1.58 6.56
CA GLY A 16 10.85 2.83 6.03
C GLY A 16 10.35 3.75 7.15
N GLU A 17 10.35 5.07 6.90
CA GLU A 17 9.75 6.05 7.81
C GLU A 17 8.26 5.74 7.99
N GLU A 18 7.82 5.61 9.24
CA GLU A 18 6.41 5.49 9.59
C GLU A 18 5.82 6.88 9.85
N VAL A 19 4.66 7.14 9.25
CA VAL A 19 4.04 8.46 9.20
C VAL A 19 2.59 8.35 9.63
N PRO A 20 2.12 9.17 10.58
CA PRO A 20 0.74 9.16 11.01
C PRO A 20 -0.19 9.69 9.89
N ILE A 21 -1.39 9.15 9.85
CA ILE A 21 -2.52 9.63 9.05
C ILE A 21 -3.65 9.92 10.03
N ALA A 22 -3.84 11.20 10.36
CA ALA A 22 -4.87 11.67 11.28
C ALA A 22 -5.81 12.70 10.64
N SER A 23 -5.53 13.12 9.40
CA SER A 23 -6.28 14.16 8.70
C SER A 23 -6.18 14.02 7.17
N ASN A 24 -7.00 14.78 6.45
CA ASN A 24 -6.89 14.87 4.99
C ASN A 24 -5.58 15.53 4.53
N ASP A 25 -4.97 16.39 5.35
CA ASP A 25 -3.69 17.04 5.02
C ASP A 25 -2.54 16.02 4.98
N ASP A 26 -2.62 14.97 5.80
CA ASP A 26 -1.65 13.87 5.81
C ASP A 26 -1.65 13.10 4.48
N VAL A 27 -2.78 13.07 3.75
CA VAL A 27 -2.83 12.48 2.39
C VAL A 27 -1.89 13.23 1.44
N VAL A 28 -1.73 14.54 1.60
CA VAL A 28 -0.77 15.32 0.81
C VAL A 28 0.66 14.92 1.13
N ARG A 29 0.98 14.76 2.43
CA ARG A 29 2.29 14.30 2.89
C ARG A 29 2.60 12.88 2.38
N VAL A 30 1.64 11.96 2.45
CA VAL A 30 1.76 10.59 1.91
C VAL A 30 2.12 10.64 0.42
N ARG A 31 1.42 11.44 -0.39
CA ARG A 31 1.72 11.59 -1.82
C ARG A 31 3.14 12.08 -2.07
N GLN A 32 3.62 13.03 -1.28
CA GLN A 32 4.97 13.57 -1.43
C GLN A 32 6.03 12.51 -1.10
N LEU A 33 5.90 11.81 0.03
CA LEU A 33 6.84 10.78 0.45
C LEU A 33 6.90 9.61 -0.53
N VAL A 34 5.74 9.11 -0.96
CA VAL A 34 5.67 8.01 -1.93
C VAL A 34 6.26 8.41 -3.28
N ARG A 35 6.02 9.65 -3.74
CA ARG A 35 6.65 10.15 -4.98
C ARG A 35 8.16 10.25 -4.86
N THR A 36 8.67 10.78 -3.75
CA THR A 36 10.12 10.88 -3.50
C THR A 36 10.77 9.50 -3.47
N ALA A 37 10.18 8.54 -2.76
CA ALA A 37 10.66 7.16 -2.71
C ALA A 37 10.62 6.50 -4.10
N ALA A 38 9.55 6.72 -4.86
CA ALA A 38 9.39 6.13 -6.19
C ALA A 38 10.41 6.68 -7.19
N ALA A 39 10.68 7.99 -7.15
CA ALA A 39 11.73 8.62 -7.94
C ALA A 39 13.12 8.08 -7.56
N ALA A 40 13.42 7.95 -6.25
CA ALA A 40 14.68 7.38 -5.76
C ALA A 40 14.87 5.89 -6.12
N ALA A 41 13.77 5.16 -6.29
CA ALA A 41 13.78 3.78 -6.78
C ALA A 41 14.00 3.68 -8.30
N GLY A 42 13.93 4.78 -9.05
CA GLY A 42 14.09 4.82 -10.50
C GLY A 42 12.83 4.44 -11.28
N LEU A 43 11.64 4.54 -10.68
CA LEU A 43 10.38 4.26 -11.36
C LEU A 43 10.10 5.27 -12.48
N SER A 44 9.48 4.81 -13.57
CA SER A 44 9.01 5.68 -14.65
C SER A 44 7.98 6.70 -14.14
N LEU A 45 7.82 7.86 -14.80
CA LEU A 45 6.81 8.85 -14.41
C LEU A 45 5.39 8.28 -14.40
N VAL A 46 5.11 7.33 -15.30
CA VAL A 46 3.82 6.62 -15.33
C VAL A 46 3.66 5.76 -14.07
N ASP A 47 4.68 5.00 -13.69
CA ASP A 47 4.60 4.13 -12.52
C ASP A 47 4.62 4.92 -11.20
N GLN A 48 5.34 6.04 -11.15
CA GLN A 48 5.25 7.03 -10.07
C GLN A 48 3.81 7.54 -9.91
N THR A 49 3.16 7.92 -11.01
CA THR A 49 1.77 8.40 -10.98
C THR A 49 0.81 7.32 -10.48
N LYS A 50 1.00 6.06 -10.90
CA LYS A 50 0.18 4.92 -10.45
C LYS A 50 0.31 4.69 -8.95
N ILE A 51 1.53 4.55 -8.42
CA ILE A 51 1.74 4.25 -7.01
C ILE A 51 1.34 5.42 -6.09
N VAL A 52 1.54 6.67 -6.52
CA VAL A 52 1.06 7.85 -5.79
C VAL A 52 -0.47 7.91 -5.75
N THR A 53 -1.14 7.57 -6.85
CA THR A 53 -2.60 7.49 -6.89
C THR A 53 -3.12 6.39 -5.96
N ALA A 54 -2.53 5.18 -6.01
CA ALA A 54 -2.88 4.08 -5.11
C ALA A 54 -2.69 4.47 -3.64
N ALA A 55 -1.53 5.03 -3.29
CA ALA A 55 -1.25 5.50 -1.93
C ALA A 55 -2.23 6.57 -1.44
N SER A 56 -2.71 7.44 -2.34
CA SER A 56 -3.71 8.46 -1.99
C SER A 56 -5.06 7.86 -1.62
N GLU A 57 -5.50 6.86 -2.38
CA GLU A 57 -6.76 6.14 -2.10
C GLU A 57 -6.64 5.34 -0.79
N LEU A 58 -5.51 4.66 -0.57
CA LEU A 58 -5.27 3.91 0.66
C LEU A 58 -5.19 4.82 1.89
N ALA A 59 -4.48 5.95 1.82
CA ALA A 59 -4.43 6.92 2.91
C ALA A 59 -5.81 7.46 3.29
N ARG A 60 -6.65 7.76 2.28
CA ARG A 60 -8.04 8.17 2.52
C ARG A 60 -8.85 7.08 3.18
N ASN A 61 -8.72 5.83 2.75
CA ASN A 61 -9.43 4.71 3.36
C ASN A 61 -8.99 4.49 4.82
N THR A 62 -7.68 4.53 5.10
CA THR A 62 -7.12 4.46 6.45
C THR A 62 -7.71 5.54 7.36
N TYR A 63 -7.84 6.77 6.87
CA TYR A 63 -8.46 7.85 7.65
C TYR A 63 -9.99 7.69 7.77
N ALA A 64 -10.70 7.62 6.65
CA ALA A 64 -12.16 7.71 6.61
C ALA A 64 -12.87 6.46 7.14
N HIS A 65 -12.28 5.28 6.96
CA HIS A 65 -12.85 4.01 7.41
C HIS A 65 -12.12 3.44 8.63
N GLY A 66 -10.80 3.64 8.71
CA GLY A 66 -9.98 3.16 9.83
C GLY A 66 -10.00 4.08 11.05
N GLY A 67 -10.46 5.33 10.92
CA GLY A 67 -10.38 6.34 11.98
C GLY A 67 -8.99 6.96 12.14
N GLY A 68 -8.12 6.77 11.13
CA GLY A 68 -6.71 7.13 11.18
C GLY A 68 -5.82 5.91 11.33
N GLY A 69 -4.51 6.13 11.24
CA GLY A 69 -3.54 5.05 11.26
C GLY A 69 -2.15 5.52 10.88
N THR A 70 -1.36 4.64 10.28
CA THR A 70 -0.01 4.95 9.83
C THR A 70 0.25 4.46 8.41
N MET A 71 1.21 5.11 7.76
CA MET A 71 1.78 4.70 6.49
C MET A 71 3.29 4.51 6.65
N ARG A 72 3.82 3.47 6.04
CA ARG A 72 5.26 3.24 5.92
C ARG A 72 5.63 3.05 4.47
N VAL A 73 6.69 3.72 4.01
CA VAL A 73 7.22 3.58 2.65
C VAL A 73 8.69 3.20 2.68
N GLU A 74 9.06 2.17 1.91
CA GLU A 74 10.43 1.67 1.80
C GLU A 74 10.84 1.43 0.35
N GLN A 75 12.13 1.56 0.07
CA GLN A 75 12.70 0.99 -1.15
C GLN A 75 12.71 -0.52 -1.00
N ALA A 76 12.23 -1.21 -2.03
CA ALA A 76 12.14 -2.65 -2.01
C ALA A 76 12.81 -3.25 -3.26
N ALA A 77 13.23 -4.50 -3.15
CA ALA A 77 13.70 -5.31 -4.27
C ALA A 77 12.68 -6.44 -4.51
N GLY A 78 12.07 -6.43 -5.69
CA GLY A 78 11.23 -7.50 -6.18
C GLY A 78 12.06 -8.65 -6.77
N GLU A 79 11.36 -9.59 -7.42
CA GLU A 79 12.00 -10.71 -8.09
C GLU A 79 13.07 -10.25 -9.09
N ARG A 80 14.13 -11.07 -9.23
CA ARG A 80 15.26 -10.81 -10.15
C ARG A 80 15.99 -9.49 -9.87
N GLY A 81 15.87 -8.93 -8.67
CA GLY A 81 16.58 -7.71 -8.26
C GLY A 81 15.95 -6.41 -8.76
N ARG A 82 14.70 -6.46 -9.26
CA ARG A 82 13.98 -5.27 -9.71
C ARG A 82 13.78 -4.31 -8.54
N ARG A 83 14.33 -3.10 -8.64
CA ARG A 83 14.14 -2.07 -7.60
C ARG A 83 12.74 -1.48 -7.71
N GLY A 84 12.17 -1.08 -6.58
CA GLY A 84 10.85 -0.48 -6.53
C GLY A 84 10.55 0.12 -5.18
N VAL A 85 9.27 0.37 -4.93
CA VAL A 85 8.78 0.84 -3.64
C VAL A 85 7.72 -0.08 -3.11
N ARG A 86 7.72 -0.28 -1.79
CA ARG A 86 6.63 -0.90 -1.05
C ARG A 86 6.04 0.13 -0.09
N VAL A 87 4.72 0.20 -0.06
CA VAL A 87 3.96 1.08 0.83
C VAL A 87 3.01 0.23 1.65
N VAL A 88 3.01 0.43 2.97
CA VAL A 88 2.15 -0.28 3.91
C VAL A 88 1.29 0.74 4.63
N PHE A 89 -0.01 0.48 4.70
CA PHE A 89 -0.98 1.26 5.47
C PHE A 89 -1.57 0.38 6.56
N THR A 90 -1.66 0.89 7.78
CA THR A 90 -2.23 0.17 8.92
C THR A 90 -3.17 1.07 9.72
N ASP A 91 -4.37 0.57 10.04
CA ASP A 91 -5.30 1.17 10.99
C ASP A 91 -5.75 0.14 12.04
N ALA A 92 -6.31 0.66 13.14
CA ALA A 92 -6.93 -0.13 14.21
C ALA A 92 -8.46 0.06 14.21
N GLY A 93 -9.04 0.34 13.04
CA GLY A 93 -10.46 0.62 12.89
C GLY A 93 -11.35 -0.62 12.97
N PRO A 94 -12.61 -0.52 12.48
CA PRO A 94 -13.57 -1.62 12.53
C PRO A 94 -13.19 -2.84 11.68
N GLY A 95 -12.22 -2.72 10.78
CA GLY A 95 -11.87 -3.77 9.82
C GLY A 95 -12.93 -3.97 8.73
N ILE A 96 -12.71 -4.97 7.88
CA ILE A 96 -13.54 -5.32 6.73
C ILE A 96 -14.11 -6.72 6.96
N ALA A 97 -15.43 -6.83 7.04
CA ALA A 97 -16.11 -8.11 7.29
C ALA A 97 -16.09 -9.06 6.09
N ASP A 98 -16.19 -8.52 4.88
CA ASP A 98 -16.18 -9.27 3.63
C ASP A 98 -15.14 -8.66 2.69
N VAL A 99 -13.92 -9.19 2.78
CA VAL A 99 -12.77 -8.71 2.01
C VAL A 99 -12.95 -8.97 0.51
N GLU A 100 -13.53 -10.11 0.15
CA GLU A 100 -13.78 -10.45 -1.26
C GLU A 100 -14.73 -9.45 -1.90
N ARG A 101 -15.83 -9.11 -1.20
CA ARG A 101 -16.76 -8.09 -1.64
C ARG A 101 -16.13 -6.71 -1.72
N ALA A 102 -15.28 -6.33 -0.76
CA ALA A 102 -14.59 -5.04 -0.77
C ALA A 102 -13.58 -4.90 -1.93
N LEU A 103 -13.06 -6.02 -2.43
CA LEU A 103 -12.20 -6.10 -3.62
C LEU A 103 -12.97 -6.29 -4.93
N GLY A 104 -14.28 -6.55 -4.86
CA GLY A 104 -15.16 -6.72 -6.01
C GLY A 104 -15.25 -5.47 -6.89
N GLU A 105 -15.60 -5.67 -8.16
CA GLU A 105 -15.75 -4.57 -9.11
C GLU A 105 -16.87 -3.61 -8.68
N GLY A 106 -16.63 -2.31 -8.83
CA GLY A 106 -17.62 -1.27 -8.50
C GLY A 106 -17.74 -0.92 -7.02
N TRP A 107 -17.03 -1.59 -6.10
CA TRP A 107 -16.97 -1.12 -4.71
C TRP A 107 -16.15 0.18 -4.63
N THR A 108 -16.85 1.28 -4.35
CA THR A 108 -16.25 2.58 -4.12
C THR A 108 -16.43 2.96 -2.66
N SER A 109 -15.41 3.52 -2.05
CA SER A 109 -15.46 4.02 -0.67
C SER A 109 -16.20 5.36 -0.54
N GLY A 110 -16.69 5.95 -1.63
CA GLY A 110 -17.34 7.26 -1.65
C GLY A 110 -16.40 8.46 -1.39
N ALA A 111 -15.16 8.23 -0.92
CA ALA A 111 -14.18 9.26 -0.61
C ALA A 111 -12.96 9.19 -1.57
N GLY A 112 -12.90 10.03 -2.61
CA GLY A 112 -11.74 10.12 -3.52
C GLY A 112 -12.09 10.05 -5.00
N LEU A 113 -11.18 9.54 -5.85
CA LEU A 113 -11.36 9.43 -7.31
C LEU A 113 -12.38 8.33 -7.71
N GLY A 114 -13.12 7.78 -6.75
CA GLY A 114 -14.04 6.66 -6.98
C GLY A 114 -13.34 5.33 -7.29
N LEU A 115 -12.02 5.23 -7.04
CA LEU A 115 -11.23 4.05 -7.38
C LEU A 115 -11.26 2.98 -6.28
N GLY A 116 -11.35 3.37 -5.02
CA GLY A 116 -11.42 2.45 -3.87
C GLY A 116 -10.23 1.48 -3.77
N LEU A 117 -10.41 0.42 -2.97
CA LEU A 117 -9.41 -0.65 -2.80
C LEU A 117 -9.10 -1.37 -4.11
N SER A 118 -10.12 -1.63 -4.94
CA SER A 118 -9.95 -2.31 -6.22
C SER A 118 -9.08 -1.50 -7.19
N GLY A 119 -9.19 -0.16 -7.18
CA GLY A 119 -8.35 0.72 -7.98
C GLY A 119 -6.91 0.79 -7.49
N ALA A 120 -6.68 0.83 -6.17
CA ALA A 120 -5.33 0.74 -5.60
C ALA A 120 -4.64 -0.58 -6.01
N ARG A 121 -5.38 -1.69 -6.02
CA ARG A 121 -4.91 -2.99 -6.53
C ARG A 121 -4.54 -2.94 -8.01
N ARG A 122 -5.38 -2.36 -8.88
CA ARG A 122 -5.11 -2.25 -10.33
C ARG A 122 -3.88 -1.40 -10.67
N LEU A 123 -3.55 -0.42 -9.83
CA LEU A 123 -2.44 0.50 -10.06
C LEU A 123 -1.09 -0.08 -9.58
N SER A 124 -1.12 -1.08 -8.72
CA SER A 124 0.03 -1.72 -8.10
C SER A 124 0.44 -3.00 -8.83
N ASP A 125 1.69 -3.43 -8.69
CA ASP A 125 2.14 -4.73 -9.21
C ASP A 125 1.90 -5.85 -8.20
N GLU A 126 2.01 -5.52 -6.90
CA GLU A 126 1.65 -6.39 -5.78
C GLU A 126 0.63 -5.70 -4.88
N PHE A 127 -0.27 -6.49 -4.30
CA PHE A 127 -1.31 -6.03 -3.39
C PHE A 127 -1.62 -7.15 -2.38
N ASP A 128 -1.50 -6.84 -1.09
CA ASP A 128 -1.91 -7.70 0.03
C ASP A 128 -2.85 -6.90 0.94
N LEU A 129 -3.95 -7.53 1.36
CA LEU A 129 -4.95 -6.95 2.25
C LEU A 129 -5.24 -7.92 3.39
N ARG A 130 -4.98 -7.49 4.61
CA ARG A 130 -5.29 -8.22 5.83
C ARG A 130 -6.23 -7.37 6.66
N SER A 131 -7.41 -7.89 6.95
CA SER A 131 -8.40 -7.16 7.73
C SER A 131 -9.27 -8.17 8.48
N GLU A 132 -9.58 -7.85 9.72
CA GLU A 132 -10.48 -8.64 10.55
C GLU A 132 -11.44 -7.70 11.28
N PRO A 133 -12.74 -8.04 11.37
CA PRO A 133 -13.70 -7.26 12.14
C PRO A 133 -13.22 -6.97 13.56
N GLY A 134 -13.16 -5.69 13.92
CA GLY A 134 -12.72 -5.19 15.22
C GLY A 134 -11.21 -5.21 15.47
N LYS A 135 -10.38 -5.58 14.49
CA LYS A 135 -8.91 -5.58 14.61
C LYS A 135 -8.19 -4.62 13.68
N GLY A 136 -8.93 -3.89 12.85
CA GLY A 136 -8.39 -2.96 11.86
C GLY A 136 -7.97 -3.60 10.54
N THR A 137 -7.24 -2.84 9.75
CA THR A 137 -6.84 -3.21 8.40
C THR A 137 -5.37 -2.91 8.15
N THR A 138 -4.69 -3.80 7.44
CA THR A 138 -3.36 -3.57 6.86
C THR A 138 -3.40 -3.80 5.36
N VAL A 139 -2.95 -2.83 4.58
CA VAL A 139 -2.83 -2.91 3.12
C VAL A 139 -1.39 -2.71 2.73
N THR A 140 -0.83 -3.65 1.98
CA THR A 140 0.52 -3.54 1.41
C THR A 140 0.42 -3.47 -0.10
N VAL A 141 1.08 -2.48 -0.71
CA VAL A 141 1.20 -2.35 -2.16
C VAL A 141 2.65 -2.18 -2.57
N ALA A 142 3.02 -2.72 -3.74
CA ALA A 142 4.33 -2.48 -4.31
C ALA A 142 4.28 -2.13 -5.80
N LYS A 143 5.29 -1.37 -6.24
CA LYS A 143 5.52 -1.02 -7.64
C LYS A 143 6.98 -1.24 -8.00
N TRP A 144 7.22 -1.97 -9.08
CA TRP A 144 8.55 -2.39 -9.50
C TRP A 144 8.99 -1.65 -10.76
N GLY A 145 10.22 -1.14 -10.77
CA GLY A 145 10.88 -0.65 -11.98
C GLY A 145 10.95 -1.76 -13.03
N ARG A 146 10.88 -1.40 -14.32
CA ARG A 146 10.98 -2.37 -15.40
C ARG A 146 12.39 -2.92 -15.54
#